data_AF-A2E389-F1
#
_entry.id   AF-A2E389-F1
#
_cell.length_a   1.000
_cell.length_b   1.000
_cell.length_c   1.000
_cell.angle_alpha   90.00
_cell.angle_beta   90.00
_cell.angle_gamma   90.00
#
_symmetry.space_group_name_H-M   'P 1'
#
loop_
_entity.id
_entity.type
_entity.pdbx_description
1 polymer ?
#
loop_
_entity_poly.entity_id
_entity_poly.type
_entity_poly.pdbx_seq_one_letter_code
_entity_poly.pdbx_strand_id
1 'polypeptide(L)'
;MSGHSVLPIQFDELKNLLQDDIDSFDALYRLKTHNAEEISSIYKVIKTKLLETKKYSPQTIIYSISALIFNNNGYIKSYLQLVKQIYDDYHPKITKVYYTFKYLFYKEYGILLREGDHVARLKSFEQDNINSNVHEKNTIGRAIMDDDINSLISFTEREGFNPKQKNH
;
A
#
# COMPACT_ATOMS: atom_id res chain seq x y z
N MET A 1 42.43 -10.29 -13.38
CA MET A 1 41.23 -10.53 -12.54
C MET A 1 41.00 -9.28 -11.71
N SER A 2 40.01 -8.47 -12.06
CA SER A 2 39.71 -7.17 -11.45
C SER A 2 38.93 -7.38 -10.14
N GLY A 3 39.59 -7.14 -9.01
CA GLY A 3 38.94 -7.06 -7.71
C GLY A 3 38.22 -5.73 -7.57
N HIS A 4 36.90 -5.71 -7.74
CA HIS A 4 36.08 -4.58 -7.30
C HIS A 4 35.84 -4.69 -5.79
N SER A 5 36.77 -4.15 -5.00
CA SER A 5 36.46 -3.77 -3.62
C SER A 5 35.60 -2.52 -3.67
N VAL A 6 34.28 -2.66 -3.57
CA VAL A 6 33.42 -1.52 -3.23
C VAL A 6 33.84 -1.07 -1.83
N LEU A 7 34.46 0.12 -1.74
CA LEU A 7 35.00 0.63 -0.48
C LEU A 7 33.83 0.97 0.47
N PRO A 8 33.78 0.45 1.70
CA PRO A 8 32.68 0.65 2.66
C PRO A 8 32.27 2.11 2.86
N ILE A 9 33.23 3.03 2.76
CA ILE A 9 33.04 4.49 2.92
C ILE A 9 32.05 5.06 1.89
N GLN A 10 32.09 4.58 0.63
CA GLN A 10 31.16 5.02 -0.41
C GLN A 10 29.74 4.49 -0.19
N PHE A 11 29.60 3.33 0.45
CA PHE A 11 28.31 2.76 0.78
C PHE A 11 27.65 3.50 1.95
N ASP A 12 28.42 3.83 3.00
CA ASP A 12 27.92 4.58 4.16
C ASP A 12 27.51 6.02 3.79
N GLU A 13 28.29 6.69 2.93
CA GLU A 13 27.92 8.02 2.41
C GLU A 13 26.65 7.98 1.55
N LEU A 14 26.52 6.99 0.67
CA LEU A 14 25.31 6.80 -0.15
C LEU A 14 24.09 6.48 0.73
N LYS A 15 24.27 5.63 1.74
CA LYS A 15 23.21 5.28 2.69
C LYS A 15 22.73 6.50 3.46
N ASN A 16 23.65 7.33 3.97
CA ASN A 16 23.29 8.55 4.70
C ASN A 16 22.53 9.55 3.82
N LEU A 17 22.90 9.67 2.54
CA LEU A 17 22.20 10.55 1.59
C LEU A 17 20.75 10.08 1.31
N LEU A 18 20.53 8.77 1.32
CA LEU A 18 19.24 8.14 1.04
C LEU A 18 18.46 7.79 2.31
N GLN A 19 19.00 8.04 3.50
CA GLN A 19 18.42 7.59 4.78
C GLN A 19 16.99 8.10 4.96
N ASP A 20 16.76 9.38 4.70
CA ASP A 20 15.43 9.99 4.74
C ASP A 20 14.44 9.33 3.76
N ASP A 21 14.93 8.89 2.60
CA ASP A 21 14.11 8.23 1.58
C ASP A 21 13.78 6.80 2.04
N ILE A 22 14.77 6.07 2.55
CA ILE A 22 14.62 4.73 3.11
C ILE A 22 13.61 4.76 4.26
N ASP A 23 13.75 5.69 5.21
CA ASP A 23 12.86 5.78 6.37
C ASP A 23 11.43 6.14 5.96
N SER A 24 11.26 7.01 4.97
CA SER A 24 9.94 7.37 4.45
C SER A 24 9.26 6.19 3.75
N PHE A 25 9.99 5.41 2.95
CA PHE A 25 9.44 4.21 2.34
C PHE A 25 9.22 3.09 3.37
N ASP A 26 10.11 2.90 4.34
CA ASP A 26 9.91 1.94 5.42
C ASP A 26 8.62 2.26 6.21
N ALA A 27 8.35 3.54 6.50
CA ALA A 27 7.09 3.96 7.11
C ALA A 27 5.87 3.64 6.23
N LEU A 28 5.95 3.81 4.91
CA LEU A 28 4.91 3.45 3.95
C LEU A 28 4.63 1.94 3.91
N TYR A 29 5.69 1.14 3.84
CA TYR A 29 5.60 -0.33 3.75
C TYR A 29 5.18 -0.96 5.08
N ARG A 30 5.51 -0.33 6.22
CA ARG A 30 5.16 -0.80 7.56
C ARG A 30 3.91 -0.14 8.13
N LEU A 31 3.13 0.58 7.31
CA LEU A 31 1.88 1.20 7.75
C LEU A 31 0.96 0.13 8.32
N LYS A 32 0.63 0.26 9.62
CA LYS A 32 -0.24 -0.65 10.35
C LYS A 32 -1.28 0.09 11.20
N THR A 33 -1.88 1.12 10.62
CA THR A 33 -2.83 1.98 11.33
C THR A 33 -4.06 2.30 10.48
N HIS A 34 -5.20 2.37 11.14
CA HIS A 34 -6.46 2.89 10.60
C HIS A 34 -6.80 4.28 11.16
N ASN A 35 -5.96 4.81 12.05
CA ASN A 35 -6.18 6.11 12.66
C ASN A 35 -5.90 7.23 11.63
N ALA A 36 -6.92 8.04 11.37
CA ALA A 36 -6.84 9.12 10.38
C ALA A 36 -5.76 10.17 10.70
N GLU A 37 -5.52 10.47 11.99
CA GLU A 37 -4.51 11.43 12.44
C GLU A 37 -3.09 10.88 12.24
N GLU A 38 -2.88 9.60 12.52
CA GLU A 38 -1.61 8.92 12.25
C GLU A 38 -1.33 8.83 10.75
N ILE A 39 -2.35 8.52 9.94
CA ILE A 39 -2.23 8.52 8.47
C ILE A 39 -1.89 9.92 7.96
N SER A 40 -2.48 10.97 8.54
CA SER A 40 -2.14 12.35 8.20
C SER A 40 -0.71 12.73 8.64
N SER A 41 -0.24 12.19 9.75
CA SER A 41 1.15 12.37 10.21
C SER A 41 2.15 11.70 9.27
N ILE A 42 1.85 10.47 8.80
CA ILE A 42 2.64 9.79 7.76
C ILE A 42 2.66 10.60 6.47
N TYR A 43 1.51 11.16 6.06
CA TYR A 43 1.43 12.04 4.90
C TYR A 43 2.37 13.25 5.03
N LYS A 44 2.38 13.94 6.18
CA LYS A 44 3.27 15.08 6.41
C LYS A 44 4.74 14.71 6.25
N VAL A 45 5.16 13.54 6.73
CA VAL A 45 6.54 13.05 6.55
C VAL A 45 6.85 12.85 5.07
N ILE A 46 5.99 12.15 4.33
CA ILE A 46 6.14 11.94 2.88
C ILE A 46 6.19 13.26 2.14
N LYS A 47 5.30 14.19 2.49
CA LYS A 47 5.22 15.52 1.90
C LYS A 47 6.54 16.25 2.04
N THR A 48 7.05 16.39 3.26
CA THR A 48 8.27 17.15 3.54
C THR A 48 9.53 16.45 3.04
N LYS A 49 9.64 15.14 3.21
CA LYS A 49 10.87 14.39 2.88
C LYS A 49 10.99 14.02 1.40
N LEU A 50 9.88 13.72 0.72
CA LEU A 50 9.89 13.17 -0.64
C LEU A 50 9.34 14.12 -1.70
N LEU A 51 8.23 14.82 -1.40
CA LEU A 51 7.52 15.64 -2.38
C LEU A 51 8.06 17.08 -2.44
N GLU A 52 8.26 17.73 -1.29
CA GLU A 52 8.76 19.11 -1.20
C GLU A 52 10.25 19.21 -1.57
N THR A 53 11.03 18.16 -1.28
CA THR A 53 12.41 18.02 -1.77
C THR A 53 12.50 17.77 -3.28
N LYS A 54 11.37 17.53 -3.94
CA LYS A 54 11.24 17.21 -5.37
C LYS A 54 12.04 15.96 -5.80
N LYS A 55 12.44 15.12 -4.86
CA LYS A 55 13.09 13.83 -5.14
C LYS A 55 12.15 12.89 -5.89
N TYR A 56 10.86 12.94 -5.55
CA TYR A 56 9.83 12.12 -6.18
C TYR A 56 8.64 12.98 -6.62
N SER A 57 8.07 12.64 -7.77
CA SER A 57 6.81 13.24 -8.20
C SER A 57 5.63 12.65 -7.41
N PRO A 58 4.53 13.40 -7.21
CA PRO A 58 3.31 12.86 -6.62
C PRO A 58 2.80 11.61 -7.37
N GLN A 59 2.94 11.59 -8.70
CA GLN A 59 2.54 10.46 -9.55
C GLN A 59 3.35 9.20 -9.21
N THR A 60 4.66 9.36 -8.99
CA THR A 60 5.55 8.26 -8.60
C THR A 60 5.15 7.69 -7.25
N ILE A 61 4.88 8.54 -6.25
CA ILE A 61 4.47 8.09 -4.92
C ILE A 61 3.11 7.39 -4.96
N ILE A 62 2.13 7.95 -5.69
CA ILE A 62 0.81 7.32 -5.86
C ILE A 62 0.93 5.95 -6.53
N TYR A 63 1.78 5.82 -7.55
CA TYR A 63 2.04 4.53 -8.19
C TYR A 63 2.63 3.52 -7.19
N SER A 64 3.63 3.92 -6.41
CA SER A 64 4.23 3.07 -5.37
C SER A 64 3.21 2.63 -4.32
N ILE A 65 2.42 3.56 -3.76
CA ILE A 65 1.36 3.24 -2.78
C ILE A 65 0.33 2.28 -3.40
N SER A 66 -0.04 2.48 -4.66
CA SER A 66 -1.00 1.61 -5.33
C SER A 66 -0.54 0.16 -5.53
N ALA A 67 0.77 -0.11 -5.40
CA ALA A 67 1.31 -1.47 -5.38
C ALA A 67 1.22 -2.13 -3.99
N LEU A 68 1.22 -1.33 -2.92
CA LEU A 68 1.31 -1.85 -1.55
C LEU A 68 0.06 -2.62 -1.13
N ILE A 69 -1.09 -2.32 -1.74
CA ILE A 69 -2.35 -3.00 -1.41
C ILE A 69 -2.33 -4.52 -1.67
N PHE A 70 -1.41 -5.02 -2.50
CA PHE A 70 -1.30 -6.46 -2.77
C PHE A 70 -0.60 -7.22 -1.64
N ASN A 71 0.28 -6.55 -0.89
CA ASN A 71 1.07 -7.17 0.17
C ASN A 71 0.59 -6.77 1.57
N ASN A 72 -0.03 -5.59 1.69
CA ASN A 72 -0.53 -5.05 2.95
C ASN A 72 -2.03 -4.71 2.84
N ASN A 73 -2.79 -5.71 2.41
CA ASN A 73 -4.21 -5.60 2.07
C ASN A 73 -5.12 -5.28 3.28
N GLY A 74 -4.62 -5.45 4.52
CA GLY A 74 -5.33 -5.03 5.73
C GLY A 74 -5.55 -3.53 5.82
N TYR A 75 -4.63 -2.74 5.26
CA TYR A 75 -4.61 -1.29 5.40
C TYR A 75 -4.98 -0.55 4.11
N ILE A 76 -5.75 -1.18 3.22
CA ILE A 76 -6.18 -0.58 1.95
C ILE A 76 -6.80 0.80 2.16
N LYS A 77 -7.74 0.94 3.11
CA LYS A 77 -8.39 2.24 3.39
C LYS A 77 -7.38 3.31 3.80
N SER A 78 -6.38 2.94 4.58
CA SER A 78 -5.31 3.85 4.99
C SER A 78 -4.47 4.32 3.81
N TYR A 79 -4.15 3.41 2.87
CA TYR A 79 -3.48 3.77 1.63
C TYR A 79 -4.35 4.64 0.70
N LEU A 80 -5.66 4.39 0.63
CA LEU A 80 -6.61 5.24 -0.11
C LEU A 80 -6.62 6.66 0.48
N GLN A 81 -6.71 6.80 1.81
CA GLN A 81 -6.67 8.10 2.49
C GLN A 81 -5.34 8.83 2.28
N LEU A 82 -4.23 8.10 2.27
CA LEU A 82 -2.92 8.66 2.01
C LEU A 82 -2.82 9.22 0.58
N VAL A 83 -3.28 8.47 -0.42
CA VAL A 83 -3.34 8.95 -1.81
C VAL A 83 -4.32 10.12 -1.96
N LYS A 84 -5.42 10.13 -1.22
CA LYS A 84 -6.38 11.24 -1.24
C LYS A 84 -5.74 12.54 -0.80
N GLN A 85 -4.96 12.53 0.30
CA GLN A 85 -4.22 13.70 0.76
C GLN A 85 -3.19 14.20 -0.28
N ILE A 86 -2.45 13.29 -0.92
CA ILE A 86 -1.51 13.66 -2.00
C ILE A 86 -2.27 14.24 -3.21
N TYR A 87 -3.40 13.64 -3.58
CA TYR A 87 -4.20 14.08 -4.71
C TYR A 87 -4.79 15.48 -4.48
N ASP A 88 -5.28 15.75 -3.28
CA ASP A 88 -5.87 17.04 -2.91
C ASP A 88 -4.84 18.17 -2.86
N ASP A 89 -3.63 17.89 -2.41
CA ASP A 89 -2.58 18.92 -2.32
C ASP A 89 -1.94 19.20 -3.69
N TYR A 90 -1.79 18.19 -4.54
CA TYR A 90 -0.95 18.30 -5.75
C TYR A 90 -1.71 18.19 -7.08
N HIS A 91 -2.96 17.69 -7.07
CA HIS A 91 -3.78 17.44 -8.27
C HIS A 91 -3.00 16.82 -9.46
N PRO A 92 -2.23 15.74 -9.23
CA PRO A 92 -1.32 15.24 -10.25
C PRO A 92 -2.05 14.57 -11.41
N LYS A 93 -1.57 14.78 -12.63
CA LYS A 93 -2.02 14.03 -13.81
C LYS A 93 -1.52 12.58 -13.74
N ILE A 94 -2.34 11.63 -13.31
CA ILE A 94 -1.89 10.23 -13.14
C ILE A 94 -1.78 9.52 -14.49
N THR A 95 -0.59 9.03 -14.82
CA THR A 95 -0.34 8.24 -16.03
C THR A 95 -0.34 6.73 -15.76
N LYS A 96 -0.01 6.31 -14.53
CA LYS A 96 0.07 4.89 -14.14
C LYS A 96 -0.42 4.69 -12.71
N VAL A 97 -1.30 3.71 -12.52
CA VAL A 97 -1.83 3.27 -11.23
C VAL A 97 -2.37 1.84 -11.40
N TYR A 98 -2.30 1.01 -10.36
CA TYR A 98 -2.87 -0.33 -10.44
C TYR A 98 -4.40 -0.26 -10.54
N TYR A 99 -4.97 -1.14 -11.37
CA TYR A 99 -6.40 -1.12 -11.69
C TYR A 99 -7.29 -1.36 -10.47
N THR A 100 -6.92 -2.32 -9.62
CA THR A 100 -7.61 -2.61 -8.36
C THR A 100 -7.64 -1.38 -7.45
N PHE A 101 -6.49 -0.72 -7.28
CA PHE A 101 -6.39 0.51 -6.49
C PHE A 101 -7.25 1.64 -7.08
N LYS A 102 -7.19 1.85 -8.39
CA LYS A 102 -7.99 2.85 -9.08
C LYS A 102 -9.49 2.64 -8.87
N TYR A 103 -9.96 1.39 -8.97
CA TYR A 103 -11.36 1.05 -8.72
C TYR A 103 -11.75 1.30 -7.26
N LEU A 104 -10.93 0.87 -6.31
CA LEU A 104 -11.17 1.09 -4.88
C LEU A 104 -11.20 2.57 -4.53
N PHE A 105 -10.30 3.37 -5.10
CA PHE A 105 -10.25 4.81 -4.89
C PHE A 105 -11.48 5.52 -5.47
N TYR A 106 -11.93 5.10 -6.66
CA TYR A 106 -13.17 5.59 -7.25
C TYR A 106 -14.39 5.21 -6.38
N LYS A 107 -14.46 3.97 -5.88
CA LYS A 107 -15.55 3.50 -5.03
C LYS A 107 -15.62 4.25 -3.69
N GLU A 108 -14.47 4.61 -3.12
CA GLU A 108 -14.39 5.31 -1.82
C GLU A 108 -14.65 6.81 -1.95
N TYR A 109 -14.10 7.47 -2.97
CA TYR A 109 -14.10 8.95 -3.08
C TYR A 109 -14.82 9.52 -4.29
N GLY A 110 -15.29 8.70 -5.22
CA GLY A 110 -15.90 9.15 -6.48
C GLY A 110 -14.91 9.76 -7.49
N ILE A 111 -13.60 9.67 -7.24
CA ILE A 111 -12.55 10.29 -8.07
C ILE A 111 -11.90 9.25 -8.96
N LEU A 112 -11.86 9.51 -10.26
CA LEU A 112 -11.15 8.66 -11.21
C LEU A 112 -9.69 9.15 -11.37
N LEU A 113 -8.75 8.43 -10.76
CA LEU A 113 -7.33 8.84 -10.76
C LEU A 113 -6.72 9.00 -12.16
N ARG A 114 -7.14 8.17 -13.15
CA ARG A 114 -6.66 8.24 -14.53
C ARG A 114 -7.82 8.05 -15.51
N GLU A 115 -7.97 9.00 -16.42
CA GLU A 115 -8.89 8.92 -17.56
C GLU A 115 -8.39 7.91 -18.61
N GLY A 116 -9.32 7.14 -19.20
CA GLY A 116 -9.02 6.15 -20.22
C GLY A 116 -10.01 4.98 -20.25
N ASP A 117 -9.88 4.14 -21.28
CA ASP A 117 -10.82 3.05 -21.59
C ASP A 117 -10.76 1.93 -20.52
N HIS A 118 -11.59 2.11 -19.50
CA HIS A 118 -11.51 1.37 -18.23
C HIS A 118 -12.87 0.84 -17.79
N VAL A 119 -13.95 1.19 -18.48
CA VAL A 119 -15.32 0.80 -18.14
C VAL A 119 -15.44 -0.72 -18.08
N ALA A 120 -14.84 -1.45 -19.01
CA ALA A 120 -14.86 -2.92 -19.00
C ALA A 120 -14.18 -3.54 -17.77
N ARG A 121 -13.07 -2.96 -17.29
CA ARG A 121 -12.38 -3.43 -16.06
C ARG A 121 -13.09 -3.01 -14.79
N LEU A 122 -13.75 -1.84 -14.78
CA LEU A 122 -14.56 -1.43 -13.62
C LEU A 122 -15.73 -2.40 -13.43
N LYS A 123 -16.41 -2.75 -14.52
CA LYS A 123 -17.48 -3.77 -14.52
C LYS A 123 -17.01 -5.14 -14.03
N SER A 124 -15.81 -5.59 -14.42
CA SER A 124 -15.30 -6.86 -13.90
C SER A 124 -15.04 -6.80 -12.41
N PHE A 125 -14.51 -5.69 -11.87
CA PHE A 125 -14.30 -5.56 -10.43
C PHE A 125 -15.60 -5.46 -9.62
N GLU A 126 -16.66 -4.94 -10.21
CA GLU A 126 -18.01 -4.96 -9.63
C GLU A 126 -18.53 -6.40 -9.55
N GLN A 127 -18.37 -7.19 -10.61
CA GLN A 127 -18.74 -8.61 -10.64
C GLN A 127 -17.93 -9.45 -9.65
N ASP A 128 -16.64 -9.18 -9.53
CA ASP A 128 -15.71 -9.87 -8.62
C ASP A 128 -15.90 -9.42 -7.15
N ASN A 129 -16.86 -8.55 -6.85
CA ASN A 129 -17.13 -7.99 -5.52
C ASN A 129 -15.90 -7.39 -4.82
N ILE A 130 -14.97 -6.83 -5.60
CA ILE A 130 -13.75 -6.22 -5.07
C ILE A 130 -14.11 -5.09 -4.10
N ASN A 131 -13.50 -5.13 -2.92
CA ASN A 131 -13.72 -4.16 -1.87
C ASN A 131 -12.47 -4.03 -0.98
N SER A 132 -12.43 -2.99 -0.14
CA SER A 132 -11.30 -2.70 0.75
C SER A 132 -11.25 -3.59 1.99
N ASN A 133 -12.27 -4.43 2.20
CA ASN A 133 -12.40 -5.40 3.28
C ASN A 133 -12.18 -6.83 2.76
N VAL A 134 -10.92 -7.16 2.46
CA VAL A 134 -10.54 -8.34 1.65
C VAL A 134 -10.88 -9.68 2.30
N HIS A 135 -10.94 -9.74 3.63
CA HIS A 135 -11.28 -10.97 4.35
C HIS A 135 -12.56 -10.80 5.17
N GLU A 136 -13.50 -11.74 5.01
CA GLU A 136 -14.69 -11.81 5.85
C GLU A 136 -14.31 -11.99 7.33
N LYS A 137 -15.20 -11.55 8.23
CA LYS A 137 -15.03 -11.78 9.67
C LYS A 137 -14.96 -13.28 9.96
N ASN A 138 -14.22 -13.66 11.00
CA ASN A 138 -14.08 -15.05 11.43
C ASN A 138 -13.47 -15.98 10.37
N THR A 139 -12.53 -15.47 9.56
CA THR A 139 -11.71 -16.28 8.64
C THR A 139 -10.26 -16.32 9.11
N ILE A 140 -9.51 -17.36 8.70
CA ILE A 140 -8.06 -17.42 8.95
C ILE A 140 -7.35 -16.21 8.34
N GLY A 141 -7.76 -15.79 7.14
CA GLY A 141 -7.20 -14.59 6.49
C GLY A 141 -7.40 -13.32 7.32
N ARG A 142 -8.58 -13.17 7.95
CA ARG A 142 -8.85 -12.07 8.88
C ARG A 142 -7.98 -12.14 10.14
N ALA A 143 -7.83 -13.33 10.73
CA ALA A 143 -6.98 -13.51 11.91
C ALA A 143 -5.51 -13.17 11.62
N ILE A 144 -4.99 -13.56 10.45
CA ILE A 144 -3.63 -13.21 10.00
C ILE A 144 -3.50 -11.70 9.80
N MET A 145 -4.49 -11.08 9.13
CA MET A 145 -4.49 -9.65 8.82
C MET A 145 -4.51 -8.78 10.09
N ASP A 146 -5.28 -9.19 11.09
CA ASP A 146 -5.48 -8.45 12.34
C ASP A 146 -4.45 -8.82 13.43
N ASP A 147 -3.48 -9.70 13.13
CA ASP A 147 -2.50 -10.25 14.08
C ASP A 147 -3.16 -10.92 15.31
N ASP A 148 -4.33 -11.55 15.11
CA ASP A 148 -5.09 -12.24 16.15
C ASP A 148 -4.61 -13.69 16.30
N ILE A 149 -3.59 -13.86 17.14
CA ILE A 149 -2.96 -15.14 17.46
C ILE A 149 -3.98 -16.14 18.04
N ASN A 150 -4.91 -15.69 18.88
CA ASN A 150 -5.86 -16.58 19.54
C ASN A 150 -6.86 -17.18 18.55
N SER A 151 -7.42 -16.33 17.68
CA SER A 151 -8.30 -16.80 16.61
C SER A 151 -7.55 -17.73 15.66
N LEU A 152 -6.30 -17.40 15.31
CA LEU A 152 -5.47 -18.23 14.43
C LEU A 152 -5.24 -19.64 15.02
N ILE A 153 -4.83 -19.73 16.30
CA ILE A 153 -4.65 -21.02 16.99
C ILE A 153 -5.96 -21.82 16.95
N SER A 154 -7.08 -21.18 17.31
CA SER A 154 -8.40 -21.81 17.29
C SER A 154 -8.76 -22.37 15.91
N PHE A 155 -8.40 -21.69 14.80
CA PHE A 155 -8.64 -22.23 13.47
C PHE A 155 -7.78 -23.44 13.15
N THR A 156 -6.50 -23.44 13.56
CA THR A 156 -5.57 -24.53 13.26
C THR A 156 -5.84 -25.80 14.05
N GLU A 157 -6.50 -25.70 15.21
CA GLU A 157 -6.85 -26.83 16.07
C GLU A 157 -8.21 -27.47 15.73
N ARG A 158 -9.00 -26.87 14.83
CA ARG A 158 -10.30 -27.42 14.43
C ARG A 158 -10.13 -28.75 13.71
N GLU A 159 -11.01 -29.69 14.06
CA GLU A 159 -11.11 -30.97 13.34
C GLU A 159 -11.41 -30.70 11.86
N GLY A 160 -10.62 -31.31 10.97
CA GLY A 160 -10.73 -31.10 9.53
C GLY A 160 -9.90 -29.93 8.97
N PHE A 161 -9.11 -29.22 9.78
CA PHE A 161 -8.15 -28.24 9.25
C PHE A 161 -7.13 -28.90 8.32
N ASN A 162 -7.01 -28.39 7.10
CA ASN A 162 -6.03 -28.85 6.13
C ASN A 162 -4.96 -27.77 5.90
N PRO A 163 -3.71 -27.97 6.35
CA PRO A 163 -2.64 -26.99 6.18
C PRO A 163 -2.25 -26.74 4.71
N LYS A 164 -2.69 -27.61 3.79
CA LYS A 164 -2.44 -27.47 2.34
C LYS A 164 -3.62 -26.85 1.58
N GLN A 165 -4.71 -26.50 2.26
CA GLN A 165 -5.83 -25.83 1.63
C GLN A 165 -5.39 -24.45 1.13
N LYS A 166 -5.60 -24.18 -0.17
CA LYS A 166 -5.36 -22.85 -0.73
C LYS A 166 -6.56 -21.97 -0.39
N ASN A 167 -6.29 -20.80 0.20
CA ASN A 167 -7.29 -19.75 0.34
C ASN A 167 -7.52 -19.13 -1.04
N HIS A 168 -8.78 -19.08 -1.47
CA HIS A 168 -9.22 -18.43 -2.71
C HIS A 168 -9.45 -16.93 -2.50
#